data_AF-A0A4R9F2P3-F1
#
_entry.id   AF-A0A4R9F2P3-F1
#
_cell.length_a   1.000
_cell.length_b   1.000
_cell.length_c   1.000
_cell.angle_alpha   90.00
_cell.angle_beta   90.00
_cell.angle_gamma   90.00
#
_symmetry.space_group_name_H-M   'P 1'
#
loop_
_entity.id
_entity.type
_entity.pdbx_description
1 polymer ?
#
loop_
_entity_poly.entity_id
_entity_poly.type
_entity_poly.pdbx_seq_one_letter_code
_entity_poly.pdbx_strand_id
1 'polypeptide(L)'
;MSTVGRRAGRAVSVLLVAAIAVGGLAGSAQSDPGPVSAGGTAASQPPATAAPEQGASASPPAPAPARRGRQAGAERVESIVGYAGSVYALASDHSGVYQWSGVGTHWYRIGGPAQKLYAGSAGLFAVSPETGRVHEYEGSPDKWSDLGDGGAALAVGRELYRLSGDRSAVHEWNGSTWVPLGGIGGPVKELYAGHAGLFAVGAETGRVHAYGGAPDKWSDLGDGGAALAVSGELYRLSGDRSAVHEWNGSDWVPIGGRAKDLYTGDVAGSAGLFATSPDTGRILRYDGTPHQWSDTGGPGATFLAADKRLLGVSPNGRGVYLWSGNGTSWKYIGIPKTSPATREEKLQRLEELTQTGPQAREAWLVGRGYQRMGKGDRFGFRWDDNSCSYSPDKPAGFDFRNACARHDFGYNNYKDMLGEEEFRRRSFPDATTIKARVDNVFLEDMQTECKAWSPLPPAQAKAQQQRCLSLARMYYDVVAGRG
;
A
#
# COMPACT_ATOMS: atom_id res chain seq x y z
N MET A 1 -26.18 -28.12 8.36
CA MET A 1 -26.07 -27.80 9.81
C MET A 1 -25.52 -26.39 9.90
N SER A 2 -26.36 -25.46 10.31
CA SER A 2 -26.13 -24.01 10.25
C SER A 2 -25.85 -23.52 11.67
N THR A 3 -24.70 -22.89 11.92
CA THR A 3 -24.38 -22.27 13.21
C THR A 3 -24.36 -20.75 13.03
N VAL A 4 -25.51 -20.15 13.35
CA VAL A 4 -25.71 -18.72 13.53
C VAL A 4 -25.08 -18.30 14.87
N GLY A 5 -23.96 -17.59 14.81
CA GLY A 5 -23.33 -16.98 15.99
C GLY A 5 -23.89 -15.59 16.25
N ARG A 6 -24.81 -15.45 17.22
CA ARG A 6 -25.22 -14.15 17.78
C ARG A 6 -24.00 -13.48 18.43
N ARG A 7 -23.60 -12.29 17.98
CA ARG A 7 -22.69 -11.41 18.73
C ARG A 7 -23.51 -10.48 19.62
N ALA A 8 -23.31 -10.61 20.92
CA ALA A 8 -23.87 -9.75 21.95
C ALA A 8 -23.16 -8.40 21.97
N GLY A 9 -23.93 -7.32 22.10
CA GLY A 9 -23.42 -5.98 22.35
C GLY A 9 -22.63 -5.92 23.65
N ARG A 10 -21.46 -5.30 23.61
CA ARG A 10 -20.68 -4.93 24.80
C ARG A 10 -20.41 -3.44 24.79
N ALA A 11 -20.70 -2.82 25.92
CA ALA A 11 -20.49 -1.42 26.23
C ALA A 11 -19.02 -1.02 26.05
N VAL A 12 -18.82 0.20 25.56
CA VAL A 12 -17.53 0.87 25.47
C VAL A 12 -17.15 1.38 26.86
N SER A 13 -16.12 0.78 27.48
CA SER A 13 -15.47 1.35 28.65
C SER A 13 -14.30 2.23 28.20
N VAL A 14 -14.41 3.53 28.43
CA VAL A 14 -13.31 4.49 28.30
C VAL A 14 -12.37 4.25 29.49
N LEU A 15 -11.16 3.76 29.22
CA LEU A 15 -10.12 3.60 30.25
C LEU A 15 -9.35 4.92 30.40
N LEU A 16 -9.42 5.50 31.59
CA LEU A 16 -8.65 6.67 32.01
C LEU A 16 -7.20 6.23 32.31
N VAL A 17 -6.21 6.78 31.61
CA VAL A 17 -4.78 6.61 31.98
C VAL A 17 -4.28 7.90 32.62
N ALA A 18 -3.94 7.83 33.91
CA ALA A 18 -3.33 8.91 34.67
C ALA A 18 -1.82 8.98 34.37
N ALA A 19 -1.32 10.15 33.98
CA ALA A 19 0.10 10.42 33.83
C ALA A 19 0.72 10.82 35.18
N ILE A 20 1.80 10.12 35.56
CA ILE A 20 2.64 10.42 36.72
C ILE A 20 3.71 11.43 36.28
N ALA A 21 3.68 12.63 36.85
CA ALA A 21 4.73 13.63 36.68
C ALA A 21 5.90 13.35 37.66
N VAL A 22 7.11 13.22 37.13
CA VAL A 22 8.35 13.27 37.93
C VAL A 22 9.09 14.55 37.56
N GLY A 23 9.21 15.45 38.53
CA GLY A 23 9.97 16.68 38.43
C GLY A 23 11.48 16.42 38.41
N GLY A 24 12.19 17.17 37.57
CA GLY A 24 13.64 17.17 37.47
C GLY A 24 14.14 18.61 37.37
N LEU A 25 15.06 18.93 38.27
CA LEU A 25 15.54 20.25 38.66
C LEU A 25 16.40 20.98 37.62
N ALA A 26 16.43 22.30 37.81
CA ALA A 26 17.19 23.31 37.11
C ALA A 26 18.71 23.05 37.04
N GLY A 27 19.32 23.48 35.94
CA GLY A 27 20.75 23.61 35.75
C GLY A 27 21.06 24.77 34.80
N SER A 28 21.29 25.93 35.39
CA SER A 28 21.68 27.19 34.77
C SER A 28 23.15 27.19 34.35
N ALA A 29 23.46 27.72 33.14
CA ALA A 29 24.76 28.31 32.82
C ALA A 29 24.62 29.34 31.69
N GLN A 30 24.83 30.60 32.05
CA GLN A 30 25.10 31.73 31.14
C GLN A 30 26.59 31.77 30.79
N SER A 31 26.93 32.15 29.56
CA SER A 31 28.08 33.02 29.30
C SER A 31 27.94 33.74 27.94
N ASP A 32 28.41 34.98 27.98
CA ASP A 32 28.13 36.16 27.15
C ASP A 32 28.75 36.21 25.73
N PRO A 33 28.42 37.25 24.92
CA PRO A 33 28.64 37.31 23.48
C PRO A 33 29.78 38.25 23.01
N GLY A 34 30.14 38.11 21.72
CA GLY A 34 30.65 39.18 20.85
C GLY A 34 31.84 38.79 19.97
N PRO A 35 32.21 39.58 18.93
CA PRO A 35 31.47 40.65 18.28
C PRO A 35 31.44 40.55 16.73
N VAL A 36 30.62 41.44 16.17
CA VAL A 36 30.44 41.83 14.76
C VAL A 36 31.72 42.25 14.05
N SER A 37 31.81 41.98 12.75
CA SER A 37 32.56 42.83 11.80
C SER A 37 31.93 42.79 10.41
N ALA A 38 31.64 43.99 9.91
CA ALA A 38 31.18 44.30 8.57
C ALA A 38 32.31 44.97 7.78
N GLY A 39 32.36 44.68 6.48
CA GLY A 39 33.17 45.35 5.45
C GLY A 39 32.94 44.55 4.17
N GLY A 40 32.36 45.07 3.09
CA GLY A 40 32.49 46.40 2.51
C GLY A 40 33.31 46.24 1.24
N THR A 41 32.67 46.25 0.06
CA THR A 41 33.25 46.74 -1.19
C THR A 41 32.18 46.79 -2.28
N ALA A 42 31.89 48.02 -2.72
CA ALA A 42 31.33 48.32 -4.03
C ALA A 42 32.45 48.97 -4.84
N ALA A 43 32.61 48.57 -6.10
CA ALA A 43 33.39 49.32 -7.08
C ALA A 43 32.75 49.15 -8.47
N SER A 44 32.26 50.27 -8.96
CA SER A 44 31.73 50.53 -10.30
C SER A 44 32.87 50.86 -11.27
N GLN A 45 32.72 50.63 -12.58
CA GLN A 45 33.09 51.55 -13.69
C GLN A 45 32.71 50.98 -15.09
N PRO A 46 32.64 51.81 -16.17
CA PRO A 46 31.56 51.77 -17.18
C PRO A 46 32.12 51.62 -18.64
N PRO A 47 31.53 52.18 -19.73
CA PRO A 47 30.99 51.39 -20.86
C PRO A 47 31.68 51.62 -22.24
N ALA A 48 31.39 50.78 -23.24
CA ALA A 48 31.67 51.08 -24.66
C ALA A 48 30.77 50.34 -25.69
N THR A 49 29.91 51.15 -26.33
CA THR A 49 29.41 51.22 -27.73
C THR A 49 29.53 50.08 -28.78
N ALA A 50 28.36 49.83 -29.43
CA ALA A 50 28.03 49.81 -30.89
C ALA A 50 27.98 48.51 -31.77
N ALA A 51 26.74 48.05 -32.03
CA ALA A 51 26.01 47.68 -33.30
C ALA A 51 26.61 46.67 -34.35
N PRO A 52 25.83 46.04 -35.30
CA PRO A 52 24.41 46.24 -35.69
C PRO A 52 23.53 44.97 -35.90
N GLU A 53 22.26 45.22 -36.26
CA GLU A 53 21.10 44.35 -36.55
C GLU A 53 21.26 43.39 -37.75
N GLN A 54 20.66 42.19 -37.68
CA GLN A 54 19.98 41.50 -38.81
C GLN A 54 18.94 40.48 -38.31
N GLY A 55 17.74 40.48 -38.92
CA GLY A 55 16.95 39.26 -39.15
C GLY A 55 15.66 39.07 -38.34
N ALA A 56 14.53 39.56 -38.87
CA ALA A 56 13.20 39.14 -38.46
C ALA A 56 12.93 37.65 -38.76
N SER A 57 12.28 36.93 -37.84
CA SER A 57 11.67 35.62 -38.14
C SER A 57 10.36 35.44 -37.38
N ALA A 58 9.33 35.04 -38.12
CA ALA A 58 7.93 35.00 -37.75
C ALA A 58 7.61 33.92 -36.70
N SER A 59 6.58 34.19 -35.89
CA SER A 59 5.98 33.22 -34.96
C SER A 59 5.42 31.99 -35.71
N PRO A 60 5.59 30.75 -35.20
CA PRO A 60 4.98 29.56 -35.78
C PRO A 60 3.46 29.55 -35.55
N PRO A 61 2.66 28.99 -36.48
CA PRO A 61 1.21 28.95 -36.34
C PRO A 61 0.78 27.99 -35.23
N ALA A 62 -0.29 28.36 -34.52
CA ALA A 62 -0.89 27.56 -33.48
C ALA A 62 -1.33 26.17 -34.00
N PRO A 63 -1.14 25.08 -33.22
CA PRO A 63 -1.58 23.75 -33.65
C PRO A 63 -3.12 23.67 -33.61
N ALA A 64 -3.69 23.16 -34.72
CA ALA A 64 -5.10 22.82 -34.85
C ALA A 64 -5.55 21.82 -33.77
N PRO A 65 -6.84 21.82 -33.36
CA PRO A 65 -7.31 20.95 -32.28
C PRO A 65 -7.19 19.47 -32.68
N ALA A 66 -6.37 18.73 -31.94
CA ALA A 66 -6.23 17.29 -32.11
C ALA A 66 -7.58 16.59 -31.87
N ARG A 67 -7.99 15.77 -32.84
CA ARG A 67 -9.07 14.78 -32.67
C ARG A 67 -8.79 13.95 -31.42
N ARG A 68 -9.80 13.76 -30.57
CA ARG A 68 -9.75 12.88 -29.38
C ARG A 68 -9.46 11.44 -29.79
N GLY A 69 -8.18 11.11 -29.93
CA GLY A 69 -7.67 9.75 -29.88
C GLY A 69 -7.50 9.35 -28.42
N ARG A 70 -8.03 8.19 -28.07
CA ARG A 70 -7.85 7.49 -26.79
C ARG A 70 -6.34 7.25 -26.55
N GLN A 71 -5.65 8.18 -25.90
CA GLN A 71 -4.26 8.02 -25.49
C GLN A 71 -4.18 7.27 -24.15
N ALA A 72 -3.20 6.36 -24.06
CA ALA A 72 -2.92 5.44 -22.97
C ALA A 72 -2.92 6.12 -21.57
N GLY A 73 -3.71 5.61 -20.63
CA GLY A 73 -3.98 6.29 -19.35
C GLY A 73 -3.86 5.44 -18.09
N ALA A 74 -3.10 4.35 -18.13
CA ALA A 74 -3.06 3.35 -17.05
C ALA A 74 -1.74 3.24 -16.27
N GLU A 75 -0.79 4.13 -16.51
CA GLU A 75 0.48 4.15 -15.76
C GLU A 75 0.42 5.14 -14.59
N ARG A 76 -0.75 5.30 -13.96
CA ARG A 76 -0.89 6.07 -12.73
C ARG A 76 -1.86 5.39 -11.77
N VAL A 77 -1.73 5.76 -10.50
CA VAL A 77 -2.61 5.33 -9.41
C VAL A 77 -3.57 6.45 -9.08
N GLU A 78 -4.87 6.13 -9.03
CA GLU A 78 -5.92 7.05 -8.56
C GLU A 78 -5.89 7.16 -7.04
N SER A 79 -5.98 6.01 -6.37
CA SER A 79 -6.03 5.93 -4.92
C SER A 79 -5.40 4.63 -4.43
N ILE A 80 -4.92 4.66 -3.19
CA ILE A 80 -4.43 3.50 -2.46
C ILE A 80 -5.21 3.37 -1.16
N VAL A 81 -5.48 2.12 -0.75
CA VAL A 81 -6.14 1.78 0.51
C VAL A 81 -5.46 0.57 1.15
N GLY A 82 -5.56 0.42 2.48
CA GLY A 82 -4.96 -0.68 3.22
C GLY A 82 -6.00 -1.55 3.90
N TYR A 83 -5.85 -2.87 3.79
CA TYR A 83 -6.72 -3.84 4.47
C TYR A 83 -5.97 -5.16 4.71
N ALA A 84 -6.14 -5.72 5.91
CA ALA A 84 -5.62 -7.03 6.29
C ALA A 84 -4.12 -7.22 5.95
N GLY A 85 -3.27 -6.23 6.29
CA GLY A 85 -1.84 -6.31 6.00
C GLY A 85 -1.46 -6.21 4.52
N SER A 86 -2.42 -5.93 3.63
CA SER A 86 -2.20 -5.74 2.19
C SER A 86 -2.45 -4.28 1.77
N VAL A 87 -1.92 -3.92 0.61
CA VAL A 87 -2.15 -2.61 -0.03
C VAL A 87 -2.90 -2.86 -1.32
N TYR A 88 -3.94 -2.08 -1.53
CA TYR A 88 -4.75 -2.11 -2.74
C TYR A 88 -4.69 -0.77 -3.45
N ALA A 89 -4.79 -0.81 -4.77
CA ALA A 89 -4.73 0.38 -5.60
C ALA A 89 -5.82 0.35 -6.66
N LEU A 90 -6.38 1.53 -6.93
CA LEU A 90 -7.23 1.79 -8.09
C LEU A 90 -6.38 2.41 -9.20
N ALA A 91 -6.44 1.84 -10.40
CA ALA A 91 -5.80 2.44 -11.56
C ALA A 91 -6.46 3.80 -11.90
N SER A 92 -5.68 4.77 -12.37
CA SER A 92 -6.17 6.12 -12.73
C SER A 92 -7.20 6.15 -13.85
N ASP A 93 -7.21 5.13 -14.71
CA ASP A 93 -8.24 4.96 -15.74
C ASP A 93 -9.49 4.23 -15.24
N HIS A 94 -9.56 3.95 -13.92
CA HIS A 94 -10.63 3.24 -13.26
C HIS A 94 -10.91 1.84 -13.82
N SER A 95 -9.97 1.24 -14.56
CA SER A 95 -10.19 -0.04 -15.27
C SER A 95 -10.09 -1.29 -14.38
N GLY A 96 -9.50 -1.16 -13.19
CA GLY A 96 -9.25 -2.30 -12.32
C GLY A 96 -8.78 -1.94 -10.92
N VAL A 97 -9.03 -2.90 -10.02
CA VAL A 97 -8.54 -2.91 -8.64
C VAL A 97 -7.40 -3.92 -8.53
N TYR A 98 -6.32 -3.52 -7.86
CA TYR A 98 -5.09 -4.29 -7.78
C TYR A 98 -4.63 -4.46 -6.34
N GLN A 99 -4.02 -5.61 -6.04
CA GLN A 99 -3.36 -5.88 -4.77
C GLN A 99 -1.85 -5.94 -4.98
N TRP A 100 -1.09 -5.25 -4.13
CA TRP A 100 0.37 -5.39 -4.10
C TRP A 100 0.74 -6.78 -3.59
N SER A 101 1.71 -7.42 -4.24
CA SER A 101 2.16 -8.77 -3.89
C SER A 101 2.75 -8.90 -2.48
N GLY A 102 3.11 -7.78 -1.85
CA GLY A 102 3.92 -7.74 -0.63
C GLY A 102 5.43 -7.76 -0.89
N VAL A 103 5.85 -8.04 -2.12
CA VAL A 103 7.27 -8.24 -2.49
C VAL A 103 7.62 -7.56 -3.81
N GLY A 104 8.70 -6.78 -3.78
CA GLY A 104 9.17 -6.03 -4.94
C GLY A 104 8.11 -5.05 -5.46
N THR A 105 8.02 -4.94 -6.79
CA THR A 105 7.22 -3.92 -7.50
C THR A 105 5.95 -4.46 -8.16
N HIS A 106 5.47 -5.63 -7.73
CA HIS A 106 4.47 -6.41 -8.45
C HIS A 106 3.06 -6.26 -7.87
N TRP A 107 2.09 -6.14 -8.77
CA TRP A 107 0.68 -5.95 -8.45
C TRP A 107 -0.17 -6.95 -9.24
N TYR A 108 -1.14 -7.57 -8.58
CA TYR A 108 -2.06 -8.55 -9.17
C TYR A 108 -3.45 -7.94 -9.28
N ARG A 109 -4.12 -8.18 -10.40
CA ARG A 109 -5.49 -7.71 -10.58
C ARG A 109 -6.43 -8.57 -9.73
N ILE A 110 -7.33 -7.93 -8.99
CA ILE A 110 -8.31 -8.60 -8.13
C ILE A 110 -9.76 -8.21 -8.45
N GLY A 111 -9.98 -7.20 -9.29
CA GLY A 111 -11.32 -6.73 -9.60
C GLY A 111 -11.41 -5.85 -10.85
N GLY A 112 -12.66 -5.71 -11.29
CA GLY A 112 -13.12 -4.88 -12.39
C GLY A 112 -12.99 -3.37 -12.20
N PRO A 113 -13.57 -2.59 -13.12
CA PRO A 113 -13.66 -1.15 -12.99
C PRO A 113 -14.30 -0.71 -11.66
N ALA A 114 -13.76 0.34 -11.06
CA ALA A 114 -14.26 0.90 -9.81
C ALA A 114 -14.17 2.42 -9.85
N GLN A 115 -15.18 3.12 -9.36
CA GLN A 115 -15.15 4.58 -9.19
C GLN A 115 -14.26 4.98 -8.01
N LYS A 116 -14.35 4.23 -6.91
CA LYS A 116 -13.64 4.55 -5.67
C LYS A 116 -13.41 3.30 -4.84
N LEU A 117 -12.31 3.31 -4.07
CA LEU A 117 -12.00 2.29 -3.08
C LEU A 117 -12.15 2.84 -1.67
N TYR A 118 -12.60 1.96 -0.78
CA TYR A 118 -12.66 2.19 0.65
C TYR A 118 -12.14 0.97 1.37
N ALA A 119 -11.43 1.17 2.47
CA ALA A 119 -10.94 0.06 3.28
C ALA A 119 -10.81 0.46 4.74
N GLY A 120 -10.90 -0.54 5.59
CA GLY A 120 -10.68 -0.49 7.02
C GLY A 120 -10.84 -1.90 7.58
N SER A 121 -10.85 -2.04 8.89
CA SER A 121 -10.98 -3.36 9.53
C SER A 121 -12.26 -4.13 9.14
N ALA A 122 -13.33 -3.43 8.71
CA ALA A 122 -14.54 -4.05 8.18
C ALA A 122 -14.35 -4.81 6.87
N GLY A 123 -13.39 -4.42 6.01
CA GLY A 123 -13.24 -5.01 4.68
C GLY A 123 -12.60 -4.08 3.65
N LEU A 124 -12.50 -4.60 2.43
CA LEU A 124 -12.17 -3.83 1.22
C LEU A 124 -13.44 -3.68 0.38
N PHE A 125 -13.78 -2.44 0.04
CA PHE A 125 -14.98 -2.11 -0.70
C PHE A 125 -14.67 -1.29 -1.95
N ALA A 126 -15.45 -1.51 -2.99
CA ALA A 126 -15.39 -0.77 -4.24
C ALA A 126 -16.77 -0.23 -4.61
N VAL A 127 -16.81 1.00 -5.14
CA VAL A 127 -18.03 1.59 -5.69
C VAL A 127 -18.03 1.39 -7.20
N SER A 128 -19.12 0.81 -7.74
CA SER A 128 -19.30 0.63 -9.18
C SER A 128 -19.41 1.97 -9.90
N PRO A 129 -18.62 2.22 -10.96
CA PRO A 129 -18.71 3.46 -11.72
C PRO A 129 -19.97 3.56 -12.58
N GLU A 130 -20.62 2.44 -12.88
CA GLU A 130 -21.83 2.40 -13.71
C GLU A 130 -23.10 2.61 -12.89
N THR A 131 -23.14 2.02 -11.68
CA THR A 131 -24.37 1.93 -10.89
C THR A 131 -24.31 2.67 -9.56
N GLY A 132 -23.13 3.11 -9.11
CA GLY A 132 -22.92 3.68 -7.77
C GLY A 132 -23.10 2.68 -6.63
N ARG A 133 -23.27 1.39 -6.93
CA ARG A 133 -23.45 0.33 -5.93
C ARG A 133 -22.14 -0.02 -5.24
N VAL A 134 -22.22 -0.46 -3.99
CA VAL A 134 -21.07 -0.85 -3.18
C VAL A 134 -20.90 -2.35 -3.24
N HIS A 135 -19.66 -2.78 -3.43
CA HIS A 135 -19.30 -4.18 -3.41
C HIS A 135 -18.19 -4.46 -2.40
N GLU A 136 -18.30 -5.56 -1.67
CA GLU A 136 -17.29 -6.07 -0.73
C GLU A 136 -16.44 -7.14 -1.39
N TYR A 137 -15.12 -7.08 -1.20
CA TYR A 137 -14.19 -8.08 -1.70
C TYR A 137 -14.23 -9.36 -0.86
N GLU A 138 -14.50 -10.51 -1.49
CA GLU A 138 -14.63 -11.81 -0.78
C GLU A 138 -13.29 -12.52 -0.54
N GLY A 139 -12.16 -11.85 -0.79
CA GLY A 139 -10.82 -12.42 -0.65
C GLY A 139 -10.28 -13.09 -1.92
N SER A 140 -11.15 -13.45 -2.87
CA SER A 140 -10.78 -14.07 -4.14
C SER A 140 -10.94 -13.11 -5.33
N PRO A 141 -10.05 -13.16 -6.33
CA PRO A 141 -10.10 -12.27 -7.49
C PRO A 141 -11.44 -12.38 -8.23
N ASP A 142 -11.95 -11.22 -8.63
CA ASP A 142 -13.24 -11.02 -9.28
C ASP A 142 -14.45 -11.57 -8.49
N LYS A 143 -14.27 -11.86 -7.19
CA LYS A 143 -15.36 -12.21 -6.26
C LYS A 143 -15.69 -11.04 -5.35
N TRP A 144 -16.85 -10.46 -5.62
CA TRP A 144 -17.34 -9.25 -4.98
C TRP A 144 -18.82 -9.39 -4.66
N SER A 145 -19.18 -9.23 -3.39
CA SER A 145 -20.56 -9.28 -2.91
C SER A 145 -21.20 -7.90 -3.03
N ASP A 146 -22.34 -7.80 -3.72
CA ASP A 146 -23.10 -6.56 -3.86
C ASP A 146 -23.87 -6.24 -2.58
N LEU A 147 -23.58 -5.07 -1.99
CA LEU A 147 -24.20 -4.59 -0.76
C LEU A 147 -25.35 -3.60 -1.03
N GLY A 148 -25.64 -3.29 -2.28
CA GLY A 148 -26.68 -2.36 -2.68
C GLY A 148 -26.18 -0.94 -2.93
N ASP A 149 -27.09 0.02 -2.79
CA ASP A 149 -26.83 1.43 -3.07
C ASP A 149 -25.74 2.03 -2.16
N GLY A 150 -24.78 2.75 -2.75
CA GLY A 150 -23.69 3.40 -2.02
C GLY A 150 -24.04 4.73 -1.39
N GLY A 151 -25.17 5.32 -1.75
CA GLY A 151 -25.59 6.61 -1.24
C GLY A 151 -24.60 7.73 -1.58
N ALA A 152 -24.57 8.78 -0.76
CA ALA A 152 -23.77 9.98 -1.03
C ALA A 152 -22.30 9.86 -0.60
N ALA A 153 -22.00 9.01 0.39
CA ALA A 153 -20.65 8.80 0.93
C ALA A 153 -20.56 7.49 1.71
N LEU A 154 -19.34 6.94 1.80
CA LEU A 154 -19.00 5.81 2.66
C LEU A 154 -17.91 6.20 3.65
N ALA A 155 -17.94 5.55 4.81
CA ALA A 155 -16.86 5.55 5.78
C ALA A 155 -16.64 4.13 6.30
N VAL A 156 -15.38 3.71 6.41
CA VAL A 156 -15.01 2.34 6.79
C VAL A 156 -14.06 2.41 7.97
N GLY A 157 -14.49 1.82 9.09
CA GLY A 157 -13.67 1.65 10.28
C GLY A 157 -13.69 0.18 10.68
N ARG A 158 -14.14 -0.09 11.91
CA ARG A 158 -14.49 -1.46 12.36
C ARG A 158 -15.72 -2.00 11.64
N GLU A 159 -16.64 -1.09 11.32
CA GLU A 159 -17.87 -1.37 10.58
C GLU A 159 -17.90 -0.52 9.30
N LEU A 160 -18.81 -0.86 8.39
CA LEU A 160 -19.07 -0.12 7.17
C LEU A 160 -20.30 0.78 7.34
N TYR A 161 -20.12 2.06 7.05
CA TYR A 161 -21.19 3.06 7.11
C TYR A 161 -21.42 3.71 5.76
N ARG A 162 -22.67 4.08 5.50
CA ARG A 162 -23.04 4.93 4.35
C ARG A 162 -23.87 6.12 4.78
N LEU A 163 -23.76 7.19 4.01
CA LEU A 163 -24.67 8.33 4.04
C LEU A 163 -25.74 8.14 2.97
N SER A 164 -27.01 8.31 3.33
CA SER A 164 -28.12 8.27 2.37
C SER A 164 -27.90 9.26 1.21
N GLY A 165 -28.48 8.98 0.04
CA GLY A 165 -28.30 9.83 -1.16
C GLY A 165 -28.75 11.29 -0.96
N ASP A 166 -29.78 11.51 -0.14
CA ASP A 166 -30.28 12.83 0.27
C ASP A 166 -29.49 13.45 1.44
N ARG A 167 -28.46 12.75 1.95
CA ARG A 167 -27.59 13.16 3.05
C ARG A 167 -28.27 13.35 4.41
N SER A 168 -29.50 12.87 4.60
CA SER A 168 -30.27 13.08 5.82
C SER A 168 -29.97 12.04 6.92
N ALA A 169 -29.51 10.84 6.57
CA ALA A 169 -29.36 9.73 7.51
C ALA A 169 -28.12 8.86 7.26
N VAL A 170 -27.51 8.41 8.35
CA VAL A 170 -26.39 7.47 8.33
C VAL A 170 -26.91 6.06 8.55
N HIS A 171 -26.34 5.09 7.84
CA HIS A 171 -26.68 3.68 7.96
C HIS A 171 -25.42 2.85 8.19
N GLU A 172 -25.57 1.75 8.92
CA GLU A 172 -24.54 0.74 9.17
C GLU A 172 -24.88 -0.55 8.43
N TRP A 173 -23.89 -1.17 7.79
CA TRP A 173 -24.04 -2.50 7.21
C TRP A 173 -23.93 -3.56 8.30
N ASN A 174 -24.97 -4.38 8.50
CA ASN A 174 -24.98 -5.43 9.52
C ASN A 174 -24.55 -6.82 8.99
N GLY A 175 -24.04 -6.89 7.77
CA GLY A 175 -23.76 -8.15 7.05
C GLY A 175 -24.88 -8.64 6.15
N SER A 176 -26.06 -8.01 6.17
CA SER A 176 -27.22 -8.41 5.34
C SER A 176 -28.02 -7.24 4.78
N THR A 177 -28.15 -6.16 5.55
CA THR A 177 -28.90 -4.96 5.15
C THR A 177 -28.31 -3.72 5.81
N TRP A 178 -28.65 -2.57 5.26
CA TRP A 178 -28.32 -1.27 5.81
C TRP A 178 -29.31 -0.90 6.91
N VAL A 179 -28.83 -0.86 8.14
CA VAL A 179 -29.62 -0.48 9.33
C VAL A 179 -29.49 1.03 9.54
N PRO A 180 -30.61 1.78 9.63
CA PRO A 180 -30.54 3.21 9.89
C PRO A 180 -30.03 3.49 11.32
N LEU A 181 -29.06 4.38 11.41
CA LEU A 181 -28.56 4.93 12.68
C LEU A 181 -29.18 6.31 12.98
N GLY A 182 -30.00 6.82 12.08
CA GLY A 182 -30.56 8.16 12.17
C GLY A 182 -29.61 9.25 11.66
N GLY A 183 -29.85 10.49 12.07
CA GLY A 183 -29.09 11.66 11.61
C GLY A 183 -28.68 12.58 12.74
N ILE A 184 -27.86 13.58 12.41
CA ILE A 184 -27.40 14.61 13.37
C ILE A 184 -28.38 15.80 13.49
N GLY A 185 -29.62 15.63 13.02
CA GLY A 185 -30.63 16.69 12.98
C GLY A 185 -30.55 17.62 11.75
N GLY A 186 -29.76 17.28 10.74
CA GLY A 186 -29.59 18.04 9.49
C GLY A 186 -28.74 17.29 8.46
N PRO A 187 -28.52 17.87 7.27
CA PRO A 187 -27.76 17.21 6.20
C PRO A 187 -26.28 17.02 6.58
N VAL A 188 -25.75 15.83 6.29
CA VAL A 188 -24.35 15.48 6.55
C VAL A 188 -23.49 15.78 5.31
N LYS A 189 -22.34 16.41 5.53
CA LYS A 189 -21.34 16.70 4.50
C LYS A 189 -20.44 15.51 4.24
N GLU A 190 -19.87 14.97 5.32
CA GLU A 190 -18.78 13.99 5.31
C GLU A 190 -18.96 13.00 6.47
N LEU A 191 -18.52 11.76 6.25
CA LEU A 191 -18.46 10.71 7.26
C LEU A 191 -17.02 10.26 7.46
N TYR A 192 -16.68 9.97 8.71
CA TYR A 192 -15.39 9.45 9.10
C TYR A 192 -15.57 8.28 10.06
N ALA A 193 -14.81 7.22 9.89
CA ALA A 193 -14.89 6.04 10.75
C ALA A 193 -13.49 5.48 11.01
N GLY A 194 -13.31 4.95 12.22
CA GLY A 194 -12.09 4.27 12.67
C GLY A 194 -12.38 3.50 13.95
N HIS A 195 -11.34 3.06 14.65
CA HIS A 195 -11.49 2.41 15.96
C HIS A 195 -12.05 3.34 17.04
N ALA A 196 -11.81 4.65 16.94
CA ALA A 196 -12.34 5.67 17.84
C ALA A 196 -13.88 5.82 17.73
N GLY A 197 -14.48 5.39 16.61
CA GLY A 197 -15.93 5.46 16.40
C GLY A 197 -16.32 5.97 15.02
N LEU A 198 -17.59 6.37 14.91
CA LEU A 198 -18.20 6.98 13.73
C LEU A 198 -18.46 8.46 14.01
N PHE A 199 -18.06 9.30 13.05
CA PHE A 199 -18.21 10.74 13.12
C PHE A 199 -18.86 11.28 11.85
N ALA A 200 -19.71 12.29 12.02
CA ALA A 200 -20.40 12.97 10.93
C ALA A 200 -20.18 14.49 11.04
N VAL A 201 -19.91 15.14 9.91
CA VAL A 201 -19.77 16.59 9.84
C VAL A 201 -21.03 17.20 9.22
N GLY A 202 -21.68 18.13 9.91
CA GLY A 202 -22.86 18.83 9.40
C GLY A 202 -22.53 19.74 8.22
N ALA A 203 -23.35 19.69 7.16
CA ALA A 203 -23.14 20.47 5.94
C ALA A 203 -23.37 21.96 6.13
N GLU A 204 -24.30 22.34 7.00
CA GLU A 204 -24.64 23.73 7.27
C GLU A 204 -23.80 24.32 8.41
N THR A 205 -23.56 23.52 9.45
CA THR A 205 -22.91 23.98 10.67
C THR A 205 -21.40 23.81 10.65
N GLY A 206 -20.88 22.89 9.83
CA GLY A 206 -19.46 22.49 9.88
C GLY A 206 -19.06 21.77 11.17
N ARG A 207 -20.03 21.46 12.05
CA ARG A 207 -19.77 20.84 13.36
C ARG A 207 -19.60 19.33 13.22
N VAL A 208 -18.73 18.77 14.05
CA VAL A 208 -18.49 17.32 14.10
C VAL A 208 -19.28 16.69 15.23
N HIS A 209 -19.96 15.60 14.91
CA HIS A 209 -20.78 14.82 15.84
C HIS A 209 -20.26 13.40 15.93
N ALA A 210 -20.15 12.86 17.14
CA ALA A 210 -19.79 11.48 17.41
C ALA A 210 -21.04 10.62 17.62
N TYR A 211 -21.09 9.44 17.00
CA TYR A 211 -22.18 8.51 17.20
C TYR A 211 -22.09 7.84 18.58
N GLY A 212 -23.19 7.89 19.34
CA GLY A 212 -23.29 7.38 20.70
C GLY A 212 -23.60 5.88 20.80
N GLY A 213 -23.68 5.15 19.68
CA GLY A 213 -23.92 3.70 19.66
C GLY A 213 -25.40 3.28 19.69
N ALA A 214 -26.33 4.23 19.61
CA ALA A 214 -27.76 3.95 19.47
C ALA A 214 -28.41 4.91 18.46
N PRO A 215 -29.49 4.51 17.75
CA PRO A 215 -30.12 5.34 16.74
C PRO A 215 -30.46 6.75 17.25
N ASP A 216 -30.18 7.76 16.42
CA ASP A 216 -30.37 9.19 16.70
C ASP A 216 -29.59 9.71 17.93
N LYS A 217 -28.63 8.96 18.46
CA LYS A 217 -27.73 9.42 19.52
C LYS A 217 -26.43 9.92 18.93
N TRP A 218 -26.31 11.23 18.87
CA TRP A 218 -25.12 11.93 18.39
C TRP A 218 -24.71 13.01 19.38
N SER A 219 -23.42 13.03 19.73
CA SER A 219 -22.83 14.04 20.61
C SER A 219 -22.06 15.05 19.79
N ASP A 220 -22.41 16.33 19.90
CA ASP A 220 -21.69 17.44 19.28
C ASP A 220 -20.33 17.64 19.96
N LEU A 221 -19.26 17.60 19.18
CA LEU A 221 -17.88 17.80 19.64
C LEU A 221 -17.33 19.18 19.25
N GLY A 222 -18.17 20.07 18.71
CA GLY A 222 -17.78 21.41 18.29
C GLY A 222 -17.38 21.51 16.83
N ASP A 223 -16.49 22.45 16.53
CA ASP A 223 -16.04 22.72 15.16
C ASP A 223 -15.34 21.51 14.51
N GLY A 224 -15.80 21.11 13.33
CA GLY A 224 -15.23 20.00 12.56
C GLY A 224 -13.92 20.37 11.86
N GLY A 225 -13.65 21.66 11.69
CA GLY A 225 -12.43 22.15 11.06
C GLY A 225 -12.32 21.82 9.56
N ALA A 226 -11.10 21.86 9.04
CA ALA A 226 -10.83 21.68 7.62
C ALA A 226 -10.65 20.21 7.20
N ALA A 227 -10.30 19.32 8.13
CA ALA A 227 -10.11 17.90 7.90
C ALA A 227 -10.18 17.11 9.21
N LEU A 228 -10.65 15.86 9.15
CA LEU A 228 -10.62 14.90 10.25
C LEU A 228 -9.77 13.68 9.87
N ALA A 229 -9.12 13.08 10.87
CA ALA A 229 -8.39 11.83 10.74
C ALA A 229 -8.75 10.94 11.94
N VAL A 230 -9.21 9.71 11.67
CA VAL A 230 -9.77 8.80 12.68
C VAL A 230 -9.04 7.47 12.66
N SER A 231 -8.37 7.16 13.77
CA SER A 231 -7.68 5.88 14.06
C SER A 231 -8.31 5.25 15.30
N GLY A 232 -7.51 4.78 16.25
CA GLY A 232 -7.96 4.62 17.64
C GLY A 232 -8.18 5.95 18.36
N GLU A 233 -7.67 7.03 17.79
CA GLU A 233 -7.73 8.40 18.27
C GLU A 233 -8.46 9.26 17.23
N LEU A 234 -8.90 10.45 17.64
CA LEU A 234 -9.59 11.41 16.77
C LEU A 234 -8.76 12.69 16.68
N TYR A 235 -8.37 13.04 15.46
CA TYR A 235 -7.63 14.27 15.16
C TYR A 235 -8.41 15.17 14.22
N ARG A 236 -8.17 16.48 14.35
CA ARG A 236 -8.68 17.48 13.42
C ARG A 236 -7.60 18.48 13.02
N LEU A 237 -7.76 19.03 11.83
CA LEU A 237 -7.10 20.26 11.40
C LEU A 237 -8.10 21.40 11.55
N SER A 238 -7.72 22.48 12.23
CA SER A 238 -8.59 23.65 12.40
C SER A 238 -9.10 24.20 11.06
N GLY A 239 -10.24 24.88 11.05
CA GLY A 239 -10.85 25.39 9.81
C GLY A 239 -9.94 26.32 9.00
N ASP A 240 -9.13 27.13 9.69
CA ASP A 240 -8.09 28.00 9.13
C ASP A 240 -6.76 27.27 8.82
N ARG A 241 -6.70 25.97 9.11
CA ARG A 241 -5.53 25.10 8.96
C ARG A 241 -4.29 25.55 9.77
N SER A 242 -4.50 26.33 10.84
CA SER A 242 -3.42 26.86 11.68
C SER A 242 -2.90 25.87 12.73
N ALA A 243 -3.70 24.89 13.14
CA ALA A 243 -3.32 23.95 14.19
C ALA A 243 -3.96 22.56 14.01
N VAL A 244 -3.17 21.53 14.35
CA VAL A 244 -3.63 20.15 14.49
C VAL A 244 -4.02 19.91 15.94
N HIS A 245 -5.19 19.31 16.17
CA HIS A 245 -5.69 18.98 17.49
C HIS A 245 -6.01 17.50 17.63
N GLU A 246 -5.88 17.00 18.85
CA GLU A 246 -6.32 15.67 19.28
C GLU A 246 -7.52 15.81 20.24
N TRP A 247 -8.52 14.96 20.08
CA TRP A 247 -9.65 14.89 21.00
C TRP A 247 -9.28 14.04 22.21
N ASN A 248 -9.33 14.63 23.42
CA ASN A 248 -8.99 13.92 24.66
C ASN A 248 -10.20 13.26 25.36
N GLY A 249 -11.39 13.36 24.79
CA GLY A 249 -12.66 12.90 25.39
C GLY A 249 -13.60 14.03 25.81
N SER A 250 -13.08 15.24 26.09
CA SER A 250 -13.87 16.42 26.45
C SER A 250 -13.56 17.64 25.59
N ASP A 251 -12.30 17.80 25.16
CA ASP A 251 -11.80 18.99 24.50
C ASP A 251 -10.83 18.64 23.37
N TRP A 252 -10.69 19.60 22.46
CA TRP A 252 -9.68 19.57 21.41
C TRP A 252 -8.37 20.18 21.91
N VAL A 253 -7.37 19.33 22.13
CA VAL A 253 -6.05 19.73 22.62
C VAL A 253 -5.13 19.99 21.42
N PRO A 254 -4.49 21.17 21.31
CA PRO A 254 -3.54 21.43 20.23
C PRO A 254 -2.29 20.56 20.38
N ILE A 255 -1.91 19.87 19.30
CA ILE A 255 -0.73 18.98 19.25
C ILE A 255 0.24 19.35 18.12
N GLY A 256 -0.11 20.30 17.25
CA GLY A 256 0.70 20.68 16.10
C GLY A 256 0.28 22.01 15.51
N GLY A 257 1.17 22.58 14.69
CA GLY A 257 0.91 23.84 13.99
C GLY A 257 0.23 23.64 12.63
N ARG A 258 0.55 24.53 11.68
CA ARG A 258 -0.06 24.55 10.34
C ARG A 258 0.16 23.24 9.59
N ALA A 259 -0.90 22.73 8.97
CA ALA A 259 -0.86 21.56 8.11
C ALA A 259 -1.72 21.76 6.87
N LYS A 260 -1.41 21.02 5.79
CA LYS A 260 -2.29 20.92 4.62
C LYS A 260 -3.34 19.86 4.87
N ASP A 261 -2.93 18.61 5.05
CA ASP A 261 -3.82 17.47 5.24
C ASP A 261 -3.28 16.54 6.33
N LEU A 262 -4.17 15.71 6.89
CA LEU A 262 -3.88 14.73 7.94
C LEU A 262 -4.06 13.31 7.42
N TYR A 263 -3.23 12.39 7.91
CA TYR A 263 -3.27 10.98 7.57
C TYR A 263 -3.04 10.15 8.83
N THR A 264 -3.88 9.16 9.07
CA THR A 264 -3.73 8.22 10.19
C THR A 264 -4.20 6.83 9.77
N GLY A 265 -3.76 5.80 10.48
CA GLY A 265 -4.24 4.43 10.23
C GLY A 265 -5.64 4.20 10.77
N ASP A 266 -6.17 2.99 10.61
CA ASP A 266 -7.52 2.64 11.04
C ASP A 266 -7.59 2.21 12.51
N VAL A 267 -6.48 1.75 13.10
CA VAL A 267 -6.34 1.23 14.47
C VAL A 267 -5.42 2.10 15.35
N ALA A 268 -5.61 2.03 16.67
CA ALA A 268 -4.64 2.53 17.65
C ALA A 268 -3.28 1.84 17.47
N GLY A 269 -2.17 2.59 17.56
CA GLY A 269 -0.83 2.03 17.35
C GLY A 269 -0.54 1.59 15.91
N SER A 270 -1.31 2.11 14.94
CA SER A 270 -0.99 2.05 13.51
C SER A 270 0.30 2.84 13.19
N ALA A 271 0.59 3.11 11.92
CA ALA A 271 1.78 3.86 11.49
C ALA A 271 1.97 5.20 12.24
N GLY A 272 0.90 5.74 12.82
CA GLY A 272 0.84 6.96 13.60
C GLY A 272 0.04 8.04 12.88
N LEU A 273 -0.01 9.22 13.48
CA LEU A 273 -0.53 10.42 12.85
C LEU A 273 0.55 11.07 11.99
N PHE A 274 0.17 11.47 10.78
CA PHE A 274 1.00 12.23 9.87
C PHE A 274 0.27 13.46 9.37
N ALA A 275 1.04 14.48 9.02
CA ALA A 275 0.54 15.72 8.45
C ALA A 275 1.43 16.16 7.29
N THR A 276 0.85 16.82 6.30
CA THR A 276 1.62 17.42 5.20
C THR A 276 1.85 18.90 5.45
N SER A 277 3.05 19.39 5.18
CA SER A 277 3.36 20.83 5.24
C SER A 277 2.56 21.59 4.17
N PRO A 278 1.89 22.71 4.52
CA PRO A 278 1.15 23.51 3.54
C PRO A 278 2.04 24.19 2.51
N ASP A 279 3.27 24.53 2.90
CA ASP A 279 4.17 25.32 2.05
C ASP A 279 5.02 24.43 1.14
N THR A 280 5.38 23.22 1.60
CA THR A 280 6.31 22.33 0.89
C THR A 280 5.69 21.01 0.45
N GLY A 281 4.53 20.63 0.99
CA GLY A 281 3.91 19.32 0.80
C GLY A 281 4.64 18.15 1.47
N ARG A 282 5.75 18.39 2.18
CA ARG A 282 6.51 17.35 2.89
C ARG A 282 5.64 16.64 3.93
N ILE A 283 5.85 15.34 4.10
CA ILE A 283 5.13 14.53 5.09
C ILE A 283 5.90 14.50 6.41
N LEU A 284 5.20 14.81 7.50
CA LEU A 284 5.70 14.89 8.87
C LEU A 284 4.97 13.84 9.70
N ARG A 285 5.67 13.18 10.61
CA ARG A 285 5.10 12.21 11.57
C ARG A 285 4.99 12.86 12.94
N TYR A 286 3.86 12.68 13.62
CA TYR A 286 3.72 13.07 15.02
C TYR A 286 4.47 12.09 15.92
N ASP A 287 5.28 12.60 16.83
CA ASP A 287 6.14 11.78 17.70
C ASP A 287 5.47 11.39 19.02
N GLY A 288 4.20 11.74 19.21
CA GLY A 288 3.42 11.44 20.41
C GLY A 288 3.59 12.46 21.55
N THR A 289 4.37 13.52 21.32
CA THR A 289 4.50 14.66 22.25
C THR A 289 4.01 15.93 21.56
N PRO A 290 3.17 16.76 22.20
CA PRO A 290 2.64 17.96 21.58
C PRO A 290 3.73 18.83 20.94
N HIS A 291 3.47 19.24 19.71
CA HIS A 291 4.34 20.04 18.85
C HIS A 291 5.65 19.37 18.40
N GLN A 292 5.87 18.09 18.71
CA GLN A 292 7.01 17.31 18.21
C GLN A 292 6.63 16.51 16.97
N TRP A 293 7.24 16.87 15.84
CA TRP A 293 6.98 16.27 14.54
C TRP A 293 8.28 16.02 13.79
N SER A 294 8.45 14.80 13.30
CA SER A 294 9.65 14.35 12.58
C SER A 294 9.43 14.32 11.07
N ASP A 295 10.40 14.84 10.32
CA ASP A 295 10.40 14.80 8.85
C ASP A 295 10.50 13.35 8.35
N THR A 296 9.51 12.97 7.56
CA THR A 296 9.34 11.60 7.07
C THR A 296 9.57 11.50 5.57
N GLY A 297 9.51 12.60 4.82
CA GLY A 297 9.77 12.57 3.38
C GLY A 297 9.31 13.78 2.58
N GLY A 298 9.53 13.70 1.28
CA GLY A 298 9.10 14.72 0.30
C GLY A 298 7.59 14.72 0.03
N PRO A 299 7.13 15.59 -0.87
CA PRO A 299 5.71 15.68 -1.24
C PRO A 299 5.21 14.46 -2.01
N GLY A 300 3.92 14.16 -1.82
CA GLY A 300 3.18 13.13 -2.55
C GLY A 300 1.86 13.68 -3.08
N ALA A 301 1.25 12.98 -4.05
CA ALA A 301 -0.12 13.26 -4.48
C ALA A 301 -1.12 12.89 -3.38
N THR A 302 -0.87 11.77 -2.69
CA THR A 302 -1.58 11.34 -1.48
C THR A 302 -0.68 10.45 -0.64
N PHE A 303 -1.02 10.32 0.64
CA PHE A 303 -0.42 9.36 1.56
C PHE A 303 -1.48 8.41 2.11
N LEU A 304 -1.04 7.25 2.57
CA LEU A 304 -1.85 6.26 3.25
C LEU A 304 -1.09 5.76 4.46
N ALA A 305 -1.60 6.05 5.65
CA ALA A 305 -1.23 5.33 6.86
C ALA A 305 -2.22 4.17 6.99
N ALA A 306 -1.72 2.93 7.02
CA ALA A 306 -2.55 1.74 7.19
C ALA A 306 -1.75 0.61 7.84
N ASP A 307 -2.36 -0.12 8.77
CA ASP A 307 -1.65 -1.04 9.65
C ASP A 307 -0.43 -0.32 10.29
N LYS A 308 0.77 -0.90 10.19
CA LYS A 308 2.05 -0.28 10.63
C LYS A 308 2.84 0.35 9.48
N ARG A 309 2.20 0.67 8.36
CA ARG A 309 2.88 1.15 7.14
C ARG A 309 2.43 2.56 6.79
N LEU A 310 3.38 3.35 6.30
CA LEU A 310 3.11 4.59 5.58
C LEU A 310 3.47 4.39 4.12
N LEU A 311 2.52 4.69 3.24
CA LEU A 311 2.69 4.68 1.79
C LEU A 311 2.46 6.06 1.22
N GLY A 312 3.16 6.36 0.13
CA GLY A 312 3.04 7.61 -0.60
C GLY A 312 2.90 7.35 -2.09
N VAL A 313 1.96 8.04 -2.72
CA VAL A 313 1.86 8.13 -4.17
C VAL A 313 2.67 9.35 -4.61
N SER A 314 3.57 9.19 -5.57
CA SER A 314 4.37 10.30 -6.10
C SER A 314 3.46 11.43 -6.64
N PRO A 315 3.92 12.69 -6.68
CA PRO A 315 3.12 13.81 -7.17
C PRO A 315 2.58 13.62 -8.60
N ASN A 316 3.28 12.86 -9.42
CA ASN A 316 2.85 12.50 -10.78
C ASN A 316 2.02 11.20 -10.84
N GLY A 317 1.68 10.56 -9.73
CA GLY A 317 0.91 9.31 -9.70
C GLY A 317 1.61 8.09 -10.29
N ARG A 318 2.86 8.21 -10.76
CA ARG A 318 3.62 7.15 -11.47
C ARG A 318 4.43 6.25 -10.55
N GLY A 319 4.29 6.38 -9.24
CA GLY A 319 4.97 5.52 -8.29
C GLY A 319 4.28 5.46 -6.94
N VAL A 320 4.18 4.25 -6.39
CA VAL A 320 3.87 4.03 -4.98
C VAL A 320 5.15 3.68 -4.25
N TYR A 321 5.33 4.28 -3.07
CA TYR A 321 6.50 4.11 -2.23
C TYR A 321 6.06 3.68 -0.83
N LEU A 322 6.80 2.75 -0.24
CA LEU A 322 6.66 2.30 1.14
C LEU A 322 7.75 2.97 1.98
N TRP A 323 7.36 3.69 3.03
CA TRP A 323 8.31 4.29 3.97
C TRP A 323 9.05 3.20 4.75
N SER A 324 10.34 3.40 4.98
CA SER A 324 11.21 2.44 5.68
C SER A 324 10.91 2.30 7.18
N GLY A 325 10.07 3.19 7.75
CA GLY A 325 9.72 3.19 9.17
C GLY A 325 10.55 4.13 10.03
N ASN A 326 11.59 4.77 9.46
CA ASN A 326 12.37 5.79 10.12
C ASN A 326 12.97 6.80 9.11
N GLY A 327 13.23 8.02 9.60
CA GLY A 327 13.81 9.10 8.81
C GLY A 327 13.07 9.35 7.50
N THR A 328 13.82 9.65 6.44
CA THR A 328 13.28 10.07 5.14
C THR A 328 13.49 9.03 4.03
N SER A 329 13.67 7.76 4.38
CA SER A 329 13.94 6.68 3.43
C SER A 329 12.64 6.01 2.95
N TRP A 330 12.53 5.84 1.63
CA TRP A 330 11.36 5.25 0.96
C TRP A 330 11.77 4.23 -0.10
N LYS A 331 11.06 3.11 -0.14
CA LYS A 331 11.24 2.03 -1.11
C LYS A 331 10.16 2.09 -2.18
N TYR A 332 10.56 2.15 -3.45
CA TYR A 332 9.62 2.03 -4.57
C TYR A 332 9.00 0.62 -4.62
N ILE A 333 7.67 0.55 -4.68
CA ILE A 333 6.91 -0.71 -4.75
C ILE A 333 6.08 -0.85 -6.03
N GLY A 334 6.38 -0.05 -7.05
CA GLY A 334 5.70 -0.15 -8.35
C GLY A 334 4.37 0.59 -8.39
N ILE A 335 3.64 0.33 -9.47
CA ILE A 335 2.24 0.72 -9.68
C ILE A 335 1.54 -0.44 -10.42
N PRO A 336 0.21 -0.53 -10.35
CA PRO A 336 -0.56 -1.32 -11.30
C PRO A 336 -0.21 -0.97 -12.74
N LYS A 337 -0.06 -1.99 -13.58
CA LYS A 337 0.02 -1.86 -15.05
C LYS A 337 -1.16 -2.61 -15.66
N THR A 338 -1.97 -1.93 -16.45
CA THR A 338 -3.17 -2.54 -17.07
C THR A 338 -2.89 -3.12 -18.45
N SER A 339 -1.80 -2.71 -19.11
CA SER A 339 -1.40 -3.24 -20.40
C SER A 339 -0.77 -4.63 -20.28
N PRO A 340 -1.00 -5.53 -21.25
CA PRO A 340 -0.25 -6.78 -21.35
C PRO A 340 1.26 -6.54 -21.33
N ALA A 341 2.02 -7.46 -20.74
CA ALA A 341 3.48 -7.37 -20.74
C ALA A 341 4.07 -7.55 -22.15
N THR A 342 5.02 -6.67 -22.51
CA THR A 342 5.82 -6.88 -23.72
C THR A 342 6.69 -8.13 -23.58
N ARG A 343 7.24 -8.62 -24.69
CA ARG A 343 8.12 -9.80 -24.66
C ARG A 343 9.34 -9.57 -23.75
N GLU A 344 9.90 -8.37 -23.78
CA GLU A 344 11.05 -7.95 -22.98
C GLU A 344 10.68 -7.90 -21.49
N GLU A 345 9.54 -7.30 -21.15
CA GLU A 345 9.07 -7.25 -19.76
C GLU A 345 8.76 -8.65 -19.21
N LYS A 346 8.18 -9.54 -20.03
CA LYS A 346 7.98 -10.94 -19.68
C LYS A 346 9.30 -11.65 -19.44
N LEU A 347 10.31 -11.42 -20.29
CA LEU A 347 11.61 -12.06 -20.15
C LEU A 347 12.33 -11.57 -18.89
N GLN A 348 12.33 -10.25 -18.65
CA GLN A 348 12.90 -9.67 -17.43
C GLN A 348 12.25 -10.25 -16.17
N ARG A 349 10.91 -10.35 -16.15
CA ARG A 349 10.21 -10.93 -15.01
C ARG A 349 10.51 -12.43 -14.85
N LEU A 350 10.61 -13.16 -15.95
CA LEU A 350 10.98 -14.57 -15.90
C LEU A 350 12.40 -14.74 -15.31
N GLU A 351 13.35 -13.91 -15.73
CA GLU A 351 14.71 -13.88 -15.19
C GLU A 351 14.74 -13.56 -13.69
N GLU A 352 13.94 -12.58 -13.24
CA GLU A 352 13.79 -12.24 -11.82
C GLU A 352 13.27 -13.41 -10.99
N LEU A 353 12.32 -14.18 -11.54
CA LEU A 353 11.69 -15.32 -10.87
C LEU A 353 12.55 -16.58 -10.92
N THR A 354 13.48 -16.69 -11.86
CA THR A 354 14.35 -17.86 -12.05
C THR A 354 15.81 -17.56 -11.75
N GLN A 355 16.09 -16.66 -10.81
CA GLN A 355 17.44 -16.42 -10.28
C GLN A 355 17.63 -17.03 -8.88
N THR A 356 18.88 -17.24 -8.51
CA THR A 356 19.28 -17.72 -7.17
C THR A 356 18.96 -16.68 -6.09
N GLY A 357 18.85 -17.13 -4.84
CA GLY A 357 18.67 -16.27 -3.67
C GLY A 357 17.23 -16.16 -3.13
N PRO A 358 17.10 -15.75 -1.84
CA PRO A 358 15.85 -15.81 -1.09
C PRO A 358 14.78 -14.88 -1.65
N GLN A 359 15.13 -13.69 -2.15
CA GLN A 359 14.14 -12.73 -2.66
C GLN A 359 13.43 -13.25 -3.92
N ALA A 360 14.17 -13.90 -4.82
CA ALA A 360 13.60 -14.47 -6.04
C ALA A 360 12.72 -15.69 -5.74
N ARG A 361 13.16 -16.54 -4.81
CA ARG A 361 12.38 -17.66 -4.29
C ARG A 361 11.07 -17.20 -3.66
N GLU A 362 11.12 -16.19 -2.79
CA GLU A 362 9.92 -15.61 -2.16
C GLU A 362 8.97 -15.00 -3.19
N ALA A 363 9.49 -14.21 -4.13
CA ALA A 363 8.69 -13.63 -5.21
C ALA A 363 8.00 -14.70 -6.07
N TRP A 364 8.67 -15.83 -6.33
CA TRP A 364 8.09 -16.95 -7.07
C TRP A 364 7.03 -17.70 -6.25
N LEU A 365 7.29 -17.97 -4.95
CA LEU A 365 6.32 -18.61 -4.05
C LEU A 365 5.05 -17.76 -3.91
N VAL A 366 5.21 -16.45 -3.76
CA VAL A 366 4.09 -15.49 -3.77
C VAL A 366 3.34 -15.60 -5.09
N GLY A 367 4.03 -15.50 -6.24
CA GLY A 367 3.39 -15.61 -7.56
C GLY A 367 2.59 -16.90 -7.74
N ARG A 368 3.17 -18.05 -7.38
CA ARG A 368 2.48 -19.35 -7.43
C ARG A 368 1.25 -19.37 -6.52
N GLY A 369 1.34 -18.80 -5.33
CA GLY A 369 0.22 -18.66 -4.40
C GLY A 369 -0.92 -17.86 -4.99
N TYR A 370 -0.63 -16.68 -5.55
CA TYR A 370 -1.62 -15.81 -6.21
C TYR A 370 -2.29 -16.50 -7.40
N GLN A 371 -1.52 -17.22 -8.22
CA GLN A 371 -2.04 -17.96 -9.36
C GLN A 371 -2.97 -19.11 -8.96
N ARG A 372 -2.64 -19.84 -7.88
CA ARG A 372 -3.54 -20.87 -7.31
C ARG A 372 -4.86 -20.28 -6.78
N MET A 373 -4.86 -19.02 -6.36
CA MET A 373 -6.09 -18.30 -5.98
C MET A 373 -6.84 -17.73 -7.21
N GLY A 374 -6.36 -17.97 -8.43
CA GLY A 374 -6.93 -17.42 -9.66
C GLY A 374 -6.60 -15.94 -9.90
N LYS A 375 -5.61 -15.37 -9.20
CA LYS A 375 -5.28 -13.93 -9.33
C LYS A 375 -4.46 -13.75 -10.59
N GLY A 376 -5.04 -13.06 -11.57
CA GLY A 376 -4.40 -12.76 -12.83
C GLY A 376 -3.22 -11.80 -12.69
N ASP A 377 -2.16 -12.07 -13.44
CA ASP A 377 -1.13 -11.09 -13.77
C ASP A 377 -1.12 -10.80 -15.28
N ARG A 378 -0.40 -9.75 -15.66
CA ARG A 378 -0.27 -9.33 -17.07
C ARG A 378 0.77 -10.13 -17.87
N PHE A 379 1.49 -11.04 -17.24
CA PHE A 379 2.62 -11.77 -17.85
C PHE A 379 2.13 -13.06 -18.52
N GLY A 380 1.10 -13.70 -17.96
CA GLY A 380 0.49 -14.89 -18.57
C GLY A 380 1.46 -16.06 -18.67
N PHE A 381 2.27 -16.27 -17.63
CA PHE A 381 3.17 -17.41 -17.54
C PHE A 381 2.40 -18.73 -17.37
N ARG A 382 2.99 -19.83 -17.85
CA ARG A 382 2.54 -21.19 -17.53
C ARG A 382 3.01 -21.56 -16.13
N TRP A 383 2.06 -21.69 -15.20
CA TRP A 383 2.31 -22.08 -13.80
C TRP A 383 2.06 -23.55 -13.52
N ASP A 384 1.55 -24.30 -14.51
CA ASP A 384 1.31 -25.73 -14.39
C ASP A 384 2.62 -26.49 -14.15
N ASP A 385 2.61 -27.33 -13.13
CA ASP A 385 3.67 -28.26 -12.77
C ASP A 385 3.06 -29.61 -12.43
N ASN A 386 3.79 -30.68 -12.69
CA ASN A 386 3.46 -32.02 -12.20
C ASN A 386 4.46 -32.47 -11.11
N SER A 387 5.06 -31.49 -10.42
CA SER A 387 6.06 -31.67 -9.37
C SER A 387 7.25 -32.52 -9.87
N CYS A 388 7.79 -33.44 -9.08
CA CYS A 388 8.99 -34.17 -9.49
C CYS A 388 8.62 -35.33 -10.45
N SER A 389 8.28 -35.03 -11.71
CA SER A 389 7.79 -35.97 -12.75
C SER A 389 8.36 -37.41 -12.71
N TYR A 390 9.68 -37.55 -12.55
CA TYR A 390 10.41 -38.82 -12.64
C TYR A 390 11.10 -39.21 -11.33
N SER A 391 10.73 -38.58 -10.22
CA SER A 391 11.37 -38.79 -8.93
C SER A 391 10.36 -38.60 -7.78
N PRO A 392 10.54 -39.25 -6.62
CA PRO A 392 9.67 -38.99 -5.48
C PRO A 392 9.59 -37.49 -5.13
N ASP A 393 8.39 -36.97 -4.89
CA ASP A 393 8.21 -35.58 -4.40
C ASP A 393 8.82 -35.37 -3.00
N LYS A 394 8.80 -36.45 -2.19
CA LYS A 394 9.21 -36.45 -0.79
C LYS A 394 10.27 -37.53 -0.48
N PRO A 395 11.46 -37.50 -1.10
CA PRO A 395 12.47 -38.52 -0.87
C PRO A 395 12.92 -38.50 0.59
N ALA A 396 12.81 -39.64 1.27
CA ALA A 396 13.15 -39.76 2.70
C ALA A 396 12.45 -38.71 3.62
N GLY A 397 11.29 -38.19 3.20
CA GLY A 397 10.50 -37.22 3.95
C GLY A 397 10.83 -35.73 3.69
N PHE A 398 11.82 -35.41 2.86
CA PHE A 398 12.15 -34.03 2.49
C PHE A 398 11.25 -33.52 1.36
N ASP A 399 10.58 -32.38 1.49
CA ASP A 399 9.61 -31.90 0.50
C ASP A 399 10.27 -31.05 -0.61
N PHE A 400 10.53 -31.65 -1.77
CA PHE A 400 11.16 -30.95 -2.90
C PHE A 400 10.15 -30.39 -3.93
N ARG A 401 8.84 -30.45 -3.66
CA ARG A 401 7.80 -30.04 -4.62
C ARG A 401 7.91 -28.59 -5.09
N ASN A 402 8.32 -27.67 -4.21
CA ASN A 402 8.53 -26.27 -4.60
C ASN A 402 9.75 -26.08 -5.49
N ALA A 403 10.82 -26.84 -5.24
CA ALA A 403 12.00 -26.81 -6.09
C ALA A 403 11.68 -27.35 -7.49
N CYS A 404 11.02 -28.51 -7.58
CA CYS A 404 10.62 -29.12 -8.85
C CYS A 404 9.67 -28.20 -9.63
N ALA A 405 8.66 -27.62 -8.98
CA ALA A 405 7.73 -26.72 -9.64
C ALA A 405 8.37 -25.41 -10.16
N ARG A 406 9.37 -24.86 -9.46
CA ARG A 406 10.09 -23.66 -9.95
C ARG A 406 11.03 -23.99 -11.11
N HIS A 407 11.60 -25.19 -11.10
CA HIS A 407 12.36 -25.74 -12.22
C HIS A 407 11.48 -25.87 -13.47
N ASP A 408 10.33 -26.53 -13.34
CA ASP A 408 9.34 -26.67 -14.42
C ASP A 408 8.87 -25.31 -14.92
N PHE A 409 8.54 -24.38 -14.01
CA PHE A 409 8.16 -23.02 -14.36
C PHE A 409 9.21 -22.35 -15.25
N GLY A 410 10.50 -22.44 -14.89
CA GLY A 410 11.58 -21.90 -15.70
C GLY A 410 11.66 -22.55 -17.08
N TYR A 411 11.73 -23.88 -17.13
CA TYR A 411 11.83 -24.64 -18.39
C TYR A 411 10.66 -24.32 -19.33
N ASN A 412 9.46 -24.37 -18.80
CA ASN A 412 8.22 -24.15 -19.54
C ASN A 412 8.20 -22.76 -20.18
N ASN A 413 8.38 -21.72 -19.36
CA ASN A 413 8.23 -20.35 -19.83
C ASN A 413 9.38 -19.91 -20.73
N TYR A 414 10.63 -20.33 -20.49
CA TYR A 414 11.72 -19.99 -21.40
C TYR A 414 11.55 -20.67 -22.76
N LYS A 415 11.13 -21.95 -22.79
CA LYS A 415 10.87 -22.65 -24.05
C LYS A 415 9.70 -22.05 -24.82
N ASP A 416 8.62 -21.72 -24.13
CA ASP A 416 7.46 -21.06 -24.73
C ASP A 416 7.85 -19.68 -25.32
N MET A 417 8.73 -18.94 -24.65
CA MET A 417 9.11 -17.58 -25.06
C MET A 417 10.24 -17.51 -26.10
N LEU A 418 11.21 -18.41 -26.04
CA LEU A 418 12.45 -18.35 -26.80
C LEU A 418 12.67 -19.54 -27.74
N GLY A 419 11.98 -20.66 -27.52
CA GLY A 419 12.24 -21.93 -28.19
C GLY A 419 13.33 -22.78 -27.50
N GLU A 420 13.35 -24.07 -27.81
CA GLU A 420 14.24 -25.05 -27.17
C GLU A 420 15.74 -24.77 -27.41
N GLU A 421 16.08 -24.30 -28.61
CA GLU A 421 17.48 -24.03 -28.97
C GLU A 421 18.06 -22.87 -28.15
N GLU A 422 17.35 -21.74 -28.13
CA GLU A 422 17.73 -20.56 -27.36
C GLU A 422 17.75 -20.86 -25.86
N PHE A 423 16.77 -21.60 -25.34
CA PHE A 423 16.77 -22.02 -23.93
C PHE A 423 18.05 -22.78 -23.53
N ARG A 424 18.61 -23.59 -24.43
CA ARG A 424 19.83 -24.37 -24.15
C ARG A 424 21.12 -23.59 -24.39
N ARG A 425 21.16 -22.72 -25.42
CA ARG A 425 22.40 -22.11 -25.92
C ARG A 425 22.60 -20.67 -25.48
N ARG A 426 21.52 -19.92 -25.25
CA ARG A 426 21.62 -18.51 -24.86
C ARG A 426 22.21 -18.41 -23.46
N SER A 427 23.19 -17.52 -23.30
CA SER A 427 23.84 -17.23 -22.03
C SER A 427 23.48 -15.86 -21.50
N PHE A 428 23.49 -15.75 -20.17
CA PHE A 428 23.53 -14.49 -19.44
C PHE A 428 24.91 -13.82 -19.55
N PRO A 429 25.05 -12.56 -19.13
CA PRO A 429 26.35 -11.86 -19.12
C PRO A 429 27.45 -12.58 -18.32
N ASP A 430 27.08 -13.43 -17.35
CA ASP A 430 28.02 -14.26 -16.56
C ASP A 430 28.43 -15.57 -17.26
N ALA A 431 28.14 -15.71 -18.56
CA ALA A 431 28.34 -16.88 -19.40
C ALA A 431 27.52 -18.14 -19.04
N THR A 432 26.68 -18.09 -18.00
CA THR A 432 25.78 -19.20 -17.65
C THR A 432 24.65 -19.29 -18.67
N THR A 433 24.38 -20.49 -19.21
CA THR A 433 23.23 -20.70 -20.10
C THR A 433 21.91 -20.58 -19.33
N ILE A 434 20.81 -20.25 -20.01
CA ILE A 434 19.47 -20.19 -19.40
C ILE A 434 19.12 -21.52 -18.72
N LYS A 435 19.30 -22.64 -19.43
CA LYS A 435 19.11 -23.98 -18.85
C LYS A 435 19.94 -24.18 -17.57
N ALA A 436 21.25 -23.89 -17.62
CA ALA A 436 22.13 -24.10 -16.48
C ALA A 436 21.75 -23.22 -15.28
N ARG A 437 21.27 -21.99 -15.51
CA ARG A 437 20.74 -21.14 -14.44
C ARG A 437 19.53 -21.80 -13.77
N VAL A 438 18.55 -22.27 -14.54
CA VAL A 438 17.34 -22.88 -13.97
C VAL A 438 17.68 -24.16 -13.19
N ASP A 439 18.62 -24.98 -13.69
CA ASP A 439 19.09 -26.17 -12.98
C ASP A 439 19.83 -25.81 -11.68
N ASN A 440 20.62 -24.73 -11.66
CA ASN A 440 21.29 -24.26 -10.45
C ASN A 440 20.31 -23.72 -9.40
N VAL A 441 19.25 -23.03 -9.83
CA VAL A 441 18.16 -22.58 -8.95
C VAL A 441 17.45 -23.78 -8.32
N PHE A 442 17.19 -24.83 -9.09
CA PHE A 442 16.60 -26.07 -8.58
C PHE A 442 17.44 -26.70 -7.47
N LEU A 443 18.75 -26.78 -7.65
CA LEU A 443 19.66 -27.28 -6.63
C LEU A 443 19.64 -26.40 -5.37
N GLU A 444 19.72 -25.08 -5.52
CA GLU A 444 19.67 -24.16 -4.37
C GLU A 444 18.35 -24.29 -3.61
N ASP A 445 17.23 -24.42 -4.33
CA ASP A 445 15.92 -24.53 -3.69
C ASP A 445 15.80 -25.82 -2.88
N MET A 446 16.26 -26.96 -3.40
CA MET A 446 16.33 -28.20 -2.62
C MET A 446 17.27 -28.08 -1.43
N GLN A 447 18.45 -27.48 -1.61
CA GLN A 447 19.39 -27.24 -0.51
C GLN A 447 18.80 -26.33 0.58
N THR A 448 17.93 -25.40 0.21
CA THR A 448 17.22 -24.52 1.14
C THR A 448 16.17 -25.30 1.93
N GLU A 449 15.42 -26.21 1.29
CA GLU A 449 14.53 -27.15 2.01
C GLU A 449 15.33 -28.02 2.99
N CYS A 450 16.51 -28.50 2.60
CA CYS A 450 17.39 -29.26 3.49
C CYS A 450 17.89 -28.47 4.72
N LYS A 451 17.87 -27.13 4.66
CA LYS A 451 18.24 -26.24 5.78
C LYS A 451 17.02 -25.86 6.63
N ALA A 452 15.81 -25.99 6.11
CA ALA A 452 14.58 -25.65 6.80
C ALA A 452 14.31 -26.69 7.91
N TRP A 453 14.55 -26.26 9.16
CA TRP A 453 14.20 -26.83 10.47
C TRP A 453 13.99 -28.35 10.61
N SER A 454 14.73 -28.94 11.56
CA SER A 454 14.47 -30.28 12.09
C SER A 454 14.23 -30.19 13.61
N PRO A 455 13.16 -30.78 14.17
CA PRO A 455 12.94 -30.89 15.61
C PRO A 455 13.90 -31.87 16.31
N LEU A 456 14.90 -32.39 15.60
CA LEU A 456 15.81 -33.41 16.08
C LEU A 456 16.97 -32.84 16.91
N PRO A 457 17.58 -33.66 17.79
CA PRO A 457 18.85 -33.34 18.42
C PRO A 457 19.91 -32.90 17.39
N PRO A 458 20.80 -31.94 17.70
CA PRO A 458 21.70 -31.30 16.72
C PRO A 458 22.51 -32.27 15.83
N ALA A 459 23.01 -33.37 16.39
CA ALA A 459 23.76 -34.38 15.65
C ALA A 459 22.89 -35.16 14.64
N GLN A 460 21.65 -35.50 15.04
CA GLN A 460 20.68 -36.17 14.17
C GLN A 460 20.19 -35.21 13.07
N ALA A 461 19.98 -33.94 13.41
CA ALA A 461 19.67 -32.88 12.45
C ALA A 461 20.78 -32.72 11.40
N LYS A 462 22.06 -32.72 11.82
CA LYS A 462 23.20 -32.66 10.89
C LYS A 462 23.28 -33.87 9.97
N ALA A 463 23.13 -35.09 10.50
CA ALA A 463 23.15 -36.31 9.69
C ALA A 463 21.98 -36.36 8.69
N GLN A 464 20.78 -35.96 9.12
CA GLN A 464 19.60 -35.86 8.27
C GLN A 464 19.80 -34.80 7.16
N GLN A 465 20.34 -33.64 7.50
CA GLN A 465 20.67 -32.59 6.54
C GLN A 465 21.68 -33.08 5.48
N GLN A 466 22.75 -33.79 5.87
CA GLN A 466 23.71 -34.33 4.91
C GLN A 466 23.07 -35.35 3.96
N ARG A 467 22.16 -36.20 4.45
CA ARG A 467 21.36 -37.10 3.60
C ARG A 467 20.48 -36.33 2.62
N CYS A 468 19.81 -35.27 3.08
CA CYS A 468 19.01 -34.40 2.23
C CYS A 468 19.86 -33.73 1.13
N LEU A 469 21.01 -33.19 1.48
CA LEU A 469 21.92 -32.54 0.53
C LEU A 469 22.45 -33.52 -0.51
N SER A 470 22.72 -34.77 -0.11
CA SER A 470 23.11 -35.85 -1.03
C SER A 470 21.98 -36.20 -2.00
N LEU A 471 20.73 -36.31 -1.52
CA LEU A 471 19.55 -36.51 -2.35
C LEU A 471 19.33 -35.34 -3.33
N ALA A 472 19.40 -34.10 -2.84
CA ALA A 472 19.29 -32.90 -3.67
C ALA A 472 20.34 -32.90 -4.80
N ARG A 473 21.57 -33.36 -4.50
CA ARG A 473 22.62 -33.47 -5.50
C ARG A 473 22.31 -34.52 -6.56
N MET A 474 21.82 -35.70 -6.17
CA MET A 474 21.36 -36.72 -7.13
C MET A 474 20.28 -36.18 -8.08
N TYR A 475 19.28 -35.48 -7.54
CA TYR A 475 18.20 -34.88 -8.35
C TYR A 475 18.76 -33.88 -9.35
N TYR A 476 19.68 -33.02 -8.90
CA TYR A 476 20.36 -32.07 -9.76
C TYR A 476 21.19 -32.73 -10.87
N ASP A 477 21.97 -33.77 -10.56
CA ASP A 477 22.85 -34.41 -11.55
C ASP A 477 22.02 -35.06 -12.68
N VAL A 478 20.84 -35.60 -12.39
CA VAL A 478 19.89 -36.09 -13.41
C VAL A 478 19.42 -34.96 -14.34
N VAL A 479 18.91 -33.86 -13.80
CA VAL A 479 18.37 -32.76 -14.64
C VAL A 479 19.45 -31.98 -15.39
N ALA A 480 20.65 -31.90 -14.81
CA ALA A 480 21.82 -31.26 -15.41
C ALA A 480 22.47 -32.12 -16.50
N GLY A 481 22.08 -33.40 -16.65
CA GLY A 481 22.68 -34.34 -17.60
C GLY A 481 24.09 -34.78 -17.21
N ARG A 482 24.34 -34.90 -15.89
CA ARG A 482 25.63 -35.30 -15.29
C ARG A 482 25.60 -36.68 -14.62
N GLY A 483 24.47 -37.39 -14.76
CA GLY A 483 24.21 -38.70 -14.16
C GLY A 483 24.43 -39.88 -15.09
#